data_AF-A0A536IEU0-F1
#
_entry.id   AF-A0A536IEU0-F1
#
_cell.length_a   1.000
_cell.length_b   1.000
_cell.length_c   1.000
_cell.angle_alpha   90.00
_cell.angle_beta   90.00
_cell.angle_gamma   90.00
#
_symmetry.space_group_name_H-M   'P 1'
#
loop_
_entity.id
_entity.type
_entity.pdbx_description
1 polymer ?
#
loop_
_entity_poly.entity_id
_entity_poly.type
_entity_poly.pdbx_seq_one_letter_code
_entity_poly.pdbx_strand_id
1 'polypeptide(L)'
;MGLRDDLEHVFLHVLLGRSRGGGTVRYVTEGLRSRTIGLRAGWAHPELEVEVSEARLTEEAVRFLAWVIDYMNRQKARINAGETMLYGFWQVRWVSSKRKGHLEAWDVVPDRATEYQPRADLALGYFRQQLEVAAQVDATFNPPPADLLFAYDDGVFDGLPVELLRRPQLNVGHSGWVFLSDRWSGDVKELKNEHLYHLPLRRPELVRYLGLAAGWRVDLRDGERIWFEQPDA
;
A
#
# COMPACT_ATOMS: atom_id res chain seq x y z
N MET A 1 -29.66 -24.94 28.24
CA MET A 1 -28.82 -23.79 27.84
C MET A 1 -27.39 -24.29 27.86
N GLY A 2 -26.96 -24.91 26.76
CA GLY A 2 -25.71 -25.66 26.67
C GLY A 2 -24.89 -25.14 25.51
N LEU A 3 -23.62 -24.86 25.78
CA LEU A 3 -22.61 -24.28 24.90
C LEU A 3 -22.64 -24.89 23.49
N ARG A 4 -23.35 -24.22 22.59
CA ARG A 4 -23.08 -24.12 21.16
C ARG A 4 -22.95 -22.63 20.97
N ASP A 5 -21.73 -22.13 20.79
CA ASP A 5 -21.30 -20.77 20.42
C ASP A 5 -19.78 -20.80 20.74
N ASP A 6 -18.79 -20.61 19.87
CA ASP A 6 -18.70 -20.07 18.53
C ASP A 6 -17.54 -20.79 17.83
N LEU A 7 -17.78 -21.42 16.68
CA LEU A 7 -16.70 -21.78 15.78
C LEU A 7 -16.34 -20.52 15.01
N GLU A 8 -15.45 -19.71 15.57
CA GLU A 8 -14.77 -18.66 14.80
C GLU A 8 -14.14 -19.32 13.57
N HIS A 9 -14.59 -18.92 12.39
CA HIS A 9 -14.06 -19.39 11.12
C HIS A 9 -12.59 -18.98 11.00
N VAL A 10 -11.68 -19.88 11.40
CA VAL A 10 -10.25 -19.76 11.08
C VAL A 10 -10.11 -19.93 9.57
N PHE A 11 -10.07 -18.81 8.84
CA PHE A 11 -9.72 -18.82 7.42
C PHE A 11 -8.24 -19.19 7.29
N LEU A 12 -7.99 -20.49 7.13
CA LEU A 12 -6.66 -21.04 6.86
C LEU A 12 -6.34 -20.83 5.36
N HIS A 13 -5.87 -19.64 4.98
CA HIS A 13 -5.29 -19.45 3.64
C HIS A 13 -3.89 -20.08 3.61
N VAL A 14 -3.82 -21.35 3.20
CA VAL A 14 -2.56 -22.06 3.00
C VAL A 14 -1.98 -21.70 1.63
N LEU A 15 -1.31 -20.55 1.53
CA LEU A 15 -0.32 -20.34 0.48
C LEU A 15 0.95 -21.10 0.89
N LEU A 16 1.34 -22.12 0.11
CA LEU A 16 2.55 -22.90 0.38
C LEU A 16 3.78 -22.18 -0.19
N GLY A 17 4.48 -21.41 0.65
CA GLY A 17 5.83 -20.93 0.32
C GLY A 17 6.85 -22.04 0.58
N ARG A 18 7.62 -22.45 -0.45
CA ARG A 18 8.74 -23.40 -0.29
C ARG A 18 10.01 -22.65 0.14
N SER A 19 10.71 -23.15 1.16
CA SER A 19 12.03 -22.64 1.56
C SER A 19 13.19 -23.39 0.91
N ARG A 20 14.37 -22.76 0.93
CA ARG A 20 15.68 -23.36 0.58
C ARG A 20 16.05 -24.63 1.38
N GLY A 21 15.40 -24.88 2.52
CA GLY A 21 15.61 -26.07 3.36
C GLY A 21 14.48 -27.10 3.31
N GLY A 22 13.49 -26.95 2.41
CA GLY A 22 12.32 -27.83 2.35
C GLY A 22 11.25 -27.55 3.40
N GLY A 23 11.38 -26.47 4.18
CA GLY A 23 10.39 -26.03 5.15
C GLY A 23 9.20 -25.33 4.47
N THR A 24 7.99 -25.67 4.90
CA THR A 24 6.76 -25.00 4.46
C THR A 24 6.46 -23.81 5.37
N VAL A 25 6.31 -22.61 4.81
CA VAL A 25 5.77 -21.46 5.54
C VAL A 25 4.26 -21.48 5.43
N ARG A 26 3.57 -21.34 6.57
CA ARG A 26 2.10 -21.23 6.64
C ARG A 26 1.71 -19.84 7.10
N TYR A 27 0.55 -19.37 6.67
CA TYR A 27 -0.06 -18.13 7.13
C TYR A 27 -1.26 -18.48 8.01
N VAL A 28 -1.35 -17.84 9.18
CA VAL A 28 -2.43 -18.06 10.15
C VAL A 28 -2.98 -16.72 10.55
N THR A 29 -4.31 -16.61 10.53
CA THR A 29 -5.05 -15.44 11.00
C THR A 29 -5.85 -15.81 12.25
N GLU A 30 -5.67 -15.04 13.32
CA GLU A 30 -6.40 -15.14 14.59
C GLU A 30 -6.96 -13.75 14.90
N GLY A 31 -8.29 -13.59 14.83
CA GLY A 31 -8.93 -12.28 14.93
C GLY A 31 -8.42 -11.30 13.87
N LEU A 32 -7.88 -10.16 14.31
CA LEU A 32 -7.33 -9.12 13.44
C LEU A 32 -5.81 -9.20 13.22
N ARG A 33 -5.21 -10.36 13.53
CA ARG A 33 -3.77 -10.57 13.42
C ARG A 33 -3.46 -11.73 12.49
N SER A 34 -2.67 -11.46 11.46
CA SER A 34 -2.13 -12.46 10.53
C SER A 34 -0.64 -12.67 10.80
N ARG A 35 -0.17 -13.91 10.75
CA ARG A 35 1.25 -14.23 10.99
C ARG A 35 1.73 -15.40 10.16
N THR A 36 3.03 -15.44 9.97
CA THR A 36 3.75 -16.59 9.43
C THR A 36 4.03 -17.63 10.52
N ILE A 37 4.11 -18.90 10.11
CA ILE A 37 4.57 -20.02 10.91
C ILE A 37 5.56 -20.82 10.08
N GLY A 38 6.76 -21.02 10.60
CA GLY A 38 7.78 -21.89 10.02
C GLY A 38 9.06 -21.16 9.59
N LEU A 39 9.09 -19.82 9.65
CA LEU A 39 10.31 -19.07 9.34
C LEU A 39 11.42 -19.34 10.36
N ARG A 40 11.09 -19.49 11.65
CA ARG A 40 12.12 -19.77 12.65
C ARG A 40 12.77 -21.13 12.42
N ALA A 41 11.95 -22.15 12.21
CA ALA A 41 12.44 -23.51 12.03
C ALA A 41 13.14 -23.70 10.67
N GLY A 42 12.57 -23.15 9.60
CA GLY A 42 13.06 -23.38 8.23
C GLY A 42 14.13 -22.39 7.75
N TRP A 43 14.21 -21.19 8.33
CA TRP A 43 15.06 -20.09 7.84
C TRP A 43 15.91 -19.43 8.93
N ALA A 44 15.82 -19.92 10.17
CA ALA A 44 16.40 -19.26 11.34
C ALA A 44 16.05 -17.75 11.38
N HIS A 45 14.81 -17.41 11.02
CA HIS A 45 14.33 -16.04 10.90
C HIS A 45 13.13 -15.81 11.84
N PRO A 46 12.98 -14.62 12.46
CA PRO A 46 11.75 -14.29 13.19
C PRO A 46 10.50 -14.56 12.36
N GLU A 47 9.39 -14.94 13.00
CA GLU A 47 8.11 -14.95 12.31
C GLU A 47 7.68 -13.52 12.03
N LEU A 48 7.10 -13.28 10.86
CA LEU A 48 6.51 -12.01 10.48
C LEU A 48 5.02 -11.99 10.86
N GLU A 49 4.55 -10.86 11.39
CA GLU A 49 3.15 -10.64 11.75
C GLU A 49 2.66 -9.26 11.33
N VAL A 50 1.34 -9.17 11.17
CA VAL A 50 0.62 -7.97 10.78
C VAL A 50 -0.65 -7.93 11.61
N GLU A 51 -0.87 -6.81 12.29
CA GLU A 51 -2.14 -6.49 12.92
C GLU A 51 -2.87 -5.43 12.09
N VAL A 52 -4.19 -5.57 12.00
CA VAL A 52 -5.09 -4.61 11.38
C VAL A 52 -6.18 -4.18 12.37
N SER A 53 -6.87 -3.08 12.09
CA SER A 53 -8.02 -2.62 12.87
C SER A 53 -9.36 -3.09 12.31
N GLU A 54 -9.40 -3.54 11.05
CA GLU A 54 -10.62 -3.94 10.37
C GLU A 54 -10.52 -5.35 9.77
N ALA A 55 -11.54 -6.19 10.00
CA ALA A 55 -11.56 -7.57 9.53
C ALA A 55 -11.40 -7.70 8.00
N ARG A 56 -11.90 -6.73 7.22
CA ARG A 56 -11.77 -6.72 5.76
C ARG A 56 -10.32 -6.64 5.26
N LEU A 57 -9.36 -6.26 6.10
CA LEU A 57 -7.95 -6.16 5.74
C LEU A 57 -7.16 -7.44 6.06
N THR A 58 -7.77 -8.42 6.73
CA THR A 58 -7.07 -9.66 7.14
C THR A 58 -6.58 -10.49 5.96
N GLU A 59 -7.37 -10.58 4.89
CA GLU A 59 -6.97 -11.26 3.65
C GLU A 59 -5.77 -10.55 2.99
N GLU A 60 -5.80 -9.22 2.93
CA GLU A 60 -4.70 -8.42 2.38
C GLU A 60 -3.44 -8.52 3.25
N ALA A 61 -3.59 -8.63 4.57
CA ALA A 61 -2.48 -8.88 5.48
C ALA A 61 -1.78 -10.23 5.17
N VAL A 62 -2.54 -11.27 4.83
CA VAL A 62 -1.97 -12.56 4.40
C VAL A 62 -1.28 -12.43 3.04
N ARG A 63 -1.87 -11.71 2.08
CA ARG A 63 -1.27 -11.44 0.77
C ARG A 63 0.04 -10.68 0.89
N PHE A 64 0.07 -9.65 1.74
CA PHE A 64 1.27 -8.89 2.07
C PHE A 64 2.36 -9.80 2.66
N LEU A 65 2.05 -10.59 3.69
CA LEU A 65 3.00 -11.55 4.25
C LEU A 65 3.54 -12.51 3.19
N ALA A 66 2.68 -13.04 2.33
CA ALA A 66 3.10 -13.93 1.25
C ALA A 66 4.03 -13.25 0.24
N TRP A 67 3.73 -12.00 -0.12
CA TRP A 67 4.59 -11.18 -0.96
C TRP A 67 5.95 -10.92 -0.32
N VAL A 68 6.02 -10.64 0.98
CA VAL A 68 7.29 -10.47 1.72
C VAL A 68 8.11 -11.76 1.70
N ILE A 69 7.48 -12.92 1.90
CA ILE A 69 8.18 -14.22 1.84
C ILE A 69 8.73 -14.49 0.43
N ASP A 70 7.96 -14.18 -0.60
CA ASP A 70 8.42 -14.31 -1.98
C ASP A 70 9.57 -13.35 -2.29
N TYR A 71 9.52 -12.11 -1.80
CA TYR A 71 10.65 -11.16 -1.87
C TYR A 71 11.91 -11.72 -1.19
N MET A 72 11.79 -12.20 0.06
CA MET A 72 12.90 -12.79 0.80
C MET A 72 13.51 -13.99 0.05
N ASN A 73 12.67 -14.84 -0.56
CA ASN A 73 13.10 -15.97 -1.38
C ASN A 73 13.87 -15.52 -2.62
N ARG A 74 13.27 -14.64 -3.45
CA ARG A 74 13.84 -14.22 -4.74
C ARG A 74 15.14 -13.44 -4.56
N GLN A 75 15.16 -12.52 -3.60
CA GLN A 75 16.32 -11.66 -3.33
C GLN A 75 17.34 -12.30 -2.39
N LYS A 76 17.02 -13.48 -1.83
CA LYS A 76 17.81 -14.11 -0.75
C LYS A 76 18.01 -13.15 0.44
N ALA A 77 17.03 -12.28 0.67
CA ALA A 77 17.06 -11.24 1.67
C ALA A 77 16.59 -11.76 3.04
N ARG A 78 16.94 -11.01 4.10
CA ARG A 78 16.39 -11.16 5.45
C ARG A 78 15.73 -9.85 5.84
N ILE A 79 14.75 -9.91 6.72
CA ILE A 79 14.05 -8.75 7.25
C ILE A 79 14.49 -8.54 8.69
N ASN A 80 14.99 -7.36 9.00
CA ASN A 80 15.44 -6.99 10.34
C ASN A 80 14.53 -5.92 10.95
N ALA A 81 14.50 -5.87 12.29
CA ALA A 81 13.85 -4.77 12.99
C ALA A 81 14.50 -3.43 12.59
N GLY A 82 13.67 -2.45 12.27
CA GLY A 82 14.07 -1.13 11.81
C GLY A 82 14.17 -0.98 10.30
N GLU A 83 14.08 -2.06 9.53
CA GLU A 83 14.03 -1.98 8.06
C GLU A 83 12.65 -1.53 7.59
N THR A 84 12.64 -0.80 6.47
CA THR A 84 11.42 -0.36 5.80
C THR A 84 11.22 -1.10 4.50
N MET A 85 9.97 -1.16 4.04
CA MET A 85 9.58 -1.81 2.81
C MET A 85 8.39 -1.08 2.20
N LEU A 86 8.40 -0.92 0.88
CA LEU A 86 7.25 -0.41 0.14
C LEU A 86 6.27 -1.54 -0.12
N TYR A 87 4.98 -1.26 0.08
CA TYR A 87 3.90 -2.11 -0.38
C TYR A 87 2.93 -1.28 -1.23
N GLY A 88 3.12 -1.38 -2.55
CA GLY A 88 2.56 -0.44 -3.51
C GLY A 88 3.10 0.97 -3.27
N PHE A 89 2.19 1.89 -3.01
CA PHE A 89 2.49 3.30 -2.79
C PHE A 89 3.07 3.60 -1.39
N TRP A 90 2.63 2.87 -0.35
CA TRP A 90 2.92 3.21 1.04
C TRP A 90 4.10 2.42 1.60
N GLN A 91 4.75 2.99 2.62
CA GLN A 91 5.86 2.35 3.32
C GLN A 91 5.40 1.75 4.65
N VAL A 92 5.92 0.57 4.97
CA VAL A 92 5.85 -0.05 6.29
C VAL A 92 7.24 -0.18 6.90
N ARG A 93 7.30 -0.28 8.23
CA ARG A 93 8.52 -0.61 8.99
C ARG A 93 8.32 -1.87 9.79
N TRP A 94 9.35 -2.70 9.83
CA TRP A 94 9.39 -3.89 10.66
C TRP A 94 9.88 -3.54 12.06
N VAL A 95 9.12 -3.91 13.08
CA VAL A 95 9.42 -3.60 14.48
C VAL A 95 9.46 -4.90 15.27
N SER A 96 10.36 -5.01 16.26
CA SER A 96 10.36 -6.15 17.18
C SER A 96 9.05 -6.21 17.94
N SER A 97 8.33 -7.33 17.79
CA SER A 97 7.08 -7.54 18.53
C SER A 97 7.34 -7.78 20.01
N LYS A 98 6.31 -7.57 20.85
CA LYS A 98 6.31 -8.01 22.26
C LYS A 98 6.48 -9.53 22.36
N ARG A 99 6.09 -10.29 21.33
CA ARG A 99 6.28 -11.73 21.26
C ARG A 99 7.70 -12.05 20.80
N LYS A 100 8.47 -12.74 21.66
CA LYS A 100 9.86 -13.12 21.35
C LYS A 100 9.94 -13.89 20.02
N GLY A 101 10.84 -13.46 19.14
CA GLY A 101 11.07 -14.09 17.84
C GLY A 101 9.99 -13.77 16.80
N HIS A 102 9.34 -12.60 16.92
CA HIS A 102 8.41 -12.05 15.95
C HIS A 102 8.80 -10.62 15.55
N LEU A 103 8.54 -10.25 14.29
CA LEU A 103 8.58 -8.89 13.76
C LEU A 103 7.18 -8.49 13.28
N GLU A 104 6.76 -7.29 13.63
CA GLU A 104 5.45 -6.72 13.28
C GLU A 104 5.60 -5.60 12.25
N ALA A 105 4.70 -5.54 11.26
CA ALA A 105 4.65 -4.45 10.29
C ALA A 105 3.84 -3.27 10.83
N TRP A 106 4.44 -2.08 10.80
CA TRP A 106 3.89 -0.81 11.27
C TRP A 106 3.82 0.19 10.12
N ASP A 107 2.73 0.95 10.02
CA ASP A 107 2.58 2.03 9.05
C ASP A 107 3.48 3.22 9.38
N VAL A 108 3.90 3.93 8.33
CA VAL A 108 4.31 5.33 8.47
C VAL A 108 3.11 6.17 8.87
N VAL A 109 3.31 7.09 9.82
CA VAL A 109 2.29 8.09 10.21
C VAL A 109 2.10 9.07 9.05
N PRO A 110 0.87 9.28 8.55
CA PRO A 110 0.61 10.27 7.50
C PRO A 110 1.21 11.63 7.85
N ASP A 111 1.74 12.34 6.85
CA ASP A 111 2.38 13.66 7.03
C ASP A 111 3.68 13.66 7.88
N ARG A 112 4.11 12.49 8.38
CA ARG A 112 5.31 12.33 9.21
C ARG A 112 6.15 11.14 8.75
N ALA A 113 6.85 11.31 7.63
CA ALA A 113 7.60 10.25 6.94
C ALA A 113 8.62 9.46 7.80
N THR A 114 9.01 9.97 8.97
CA THR A 114 9.96 9.33 9.89
C THR A 114 9.31 8.74 11.15
N GLU A 115 8.02 8.95 11.36
CA GLU A 115 7.26 8.40 12.48
C GLU A 115 6.46 7.17 12.05
N TYR A 116 6.30 6.22 12.96
CA TYR A 116 5.64 4.94 12.68
C TYR A 116 4.64 4.62 13.78
N GLN A 117 3.52 4.02 13.39
CA GLN A 117 2.44 3.61 14.29
C GLN A 117 2.15 2.12 14.15
N PRO A 118 1.72 1.44 15.24
CA PRO A 118 1.30 0.05 15.16
C PRO A 118 0.22 -0.17 14.11
N ARG A 119 0.18 -1.39 13.57
CA ARG A 119 -0.70 -1.86 12.49
C ARG A 119 -0.29 -1.35 11.12
N ALA A 120 -0.68 -2.09 10.09
CA ALA A 120 -0.39 -1.78 8.69
C ALA A 120 -1.67 -1.44 7.91
N ASP A 121 -2.64 -0.81 8.57
CA ASP A 121 -3.97 -0.53 8.03
C ASP A 121 -3.90 0.34 6.75
N LEU A 122 -3.05 1.36 6.74
CA LEU A 122 -2.90 2.28 5.62
C LEU A 122 -2.22 1.60 4.44
N ALA A 123 -1.10 0.92 4.66
CA ALA A 123 -0.41 0.22 3.58
C ALA A 123 -1.31 -0.81 2.89
N LEU A 124 -1.99 -1.64 3.68
CA LEU A 124 -2.88 -2.67 3.13
C LEU A 124 -4.14 -2.06 2.51
N GLY A 125 -4.74 -1.06 3.16
CA GLY A 125 -5.92 -0.39 2.67
C GLY A 125 -5.69 0.33 1.35
N TYR A 126 -4.61 1.09 1.23
CA TYR A 126 -4.25 1.79 -0.01
C TYR A 126 -3.90 0.82 -1.12
N PHE A 127 -3.09 -0.20 -0.83
CA PHE A 127 -2.73 -1.20 -1.83
C PHE A 127 -3.97 -1.88 -2.42
N ARG A 128 -4.91 -2.30 -1.57
CA ARG A 128 -6.15 -2.93 -2.02
C ARG A 128 -6.99 -1.99 -2.88
N GLN A 129 -7.22 -0.75 -2.43
CA GLN A 129 -8.01 0.23 -3.19
C GLN A 129 -7.37 0.57 -4.54
N GLN A 130 -6.05 0.69 -4.58
CA GLN A 130 -5.32 0.99 -5.81
C GLN A 130 -5.35 -0.17 -6.80
N LEU A 131 -5.26 -1.41 -6.32
CA LEU A 131 -5.46 -2.61 -7.15
C LEU A 131 -6.88 -2.71 -7.69
N GLU A 132 -7.89 -2.43 -6.86
CA GLU A 132 -9.30 -2.44 -7.27
C GLU A 132 -9.54 -1.45 -8.42
N VAL A 133 -9.08 -0.21 -8.28
CA VAL A 133 -9.20 0.81 -9.34
C VAL A 133 -8.45 0.39 -10.61
N ALA A 134 -7.21 -0.09 -10.49
CA ALA A 134 -6.45 -0.54 -11.65
C ALA A 134 -7.15 -1.70 -12.38
N ALA A 135 -7.70 -2.67 -11.64
CA ALA A 135 -8.43 -3.79 -12.22
C ALA A 135 -9.75 -3.39 -12.88
N GLN A 136 -10.46 -2.40 -12.34
CA GLN A 136 -11.73 -1.90 -12.91
C GLN A 136 -11.58 -1.38 -14.34
N VAL A 137 -10.40 -0.84 -14.67
CA VAL A 137 -10.12 -0.25 -15.98
C VAL A 137 -9.07 -1.04 -16.78
N ASP A 138 -8.73 -2.26 -16.35
CA ASP A 138 -7.69 -3.09 -16.98
C ASP A 138 -6.34 -2.37 -17.14
N ALA A 139 -5.98 -1.55 -16.14
CA ALA A 139 -4.72 -0.83 -16.11
C ALA A 139 -3.60 -1.67 -15.52
N THR A 140 -2.39 -1.49 -16.06
CA THR A 140 -1.17 -1.93 -15.38
C THR A 140 -1.05 -1.24 -14.02
N PHE A 141 -1.01 -2.03 -12.96
CA PHE A 141 -0.76 -1.53 -11.60
C PHE A 141 0.70 -1.07 -11.47
N ASN A 142 0.91 0.23 -11.25
CA ASN A 142 2.22 0.86 -11.15
C ASN A 142 2.23 2.06 -10.17
N PRO A 143 2.01 1.81 -8.86
CA PRO A 143 2.05 2.87 -7.88
C PRO A 143 3.46 3.47 -7.72
N PRO A 144 3.61 4.80 -7.70
CA PRO A 144 4.88 5.43 -7.31
C PRO A 144 5.12 5.29 -5.80
N PRO A 145 6.37 5.33 -5.33
CA PRO A 145 6.68 5.55 -3.91
C PRO A 145 6.10 6.88 -3.37
N ALA A 146 5.69 6.90 -2.10
CA ALA A 146 5.09 8.08 -1.47
C ALA A 146 6.05 9.26 -1.22
N ASP A 147 7.35 9.03 -1.28
CA ASP A 147 8.41 10.05 -1.19
C ASP A 147 8.70 10.72 -2.54
N LEU A 148 7.95 10.40 -3.60
CA LEU A 148 8.02 11.16 -4.85
C LEU A 148 7.06 12.35 -4.82
N LEU A 149 7.45 13.42 -5.52
CA LEU A 149 6.64 14.62 -5.68
C LEU A 149 5.45 14.40 -6.63
N PHE A 150 4.38 15.16 -6.45
CA PHE A 150 3.35 15.38 -7.45
C PHE A 150 3.06 16.87 -7.58
N ALA A 151 2.62 17.28 -8.77
CA ALA A 151 2.27 18.66 -9.04
C ALA A 151 0.78 18.90 -8.78
N TYR A 152 0.42 20.07 -8.26
CA TYR A 152 -0.96 20.42 -7.99
C TYR A 152 -1.21 21.93 -8.00
N ASP A 153 -2.45 22.38 -8.31
CA ASP A 153 -2.89 23.75 -8.01
C ASP A 153 -3.57 23.83 -6.63
N ASP A 154 -3.61 25.02 -6.02
CA ASP A 154 -4.11 25.20 -4.66
C ASP A 154 -5.54 24.66 -4.43
N GLY A 155 -6.39 24.69 -5.46
CA GLY A 155 -7.76 24.19 -5.37
C GLY A 155 -7.85 22.70 -5.03
N VAL A 156 -6.83 21.91 -5.34
CA VAL A 156 -6.76 20.49 -4.95
C VAL A 156 -6.83 20.34 -3.44
N PHE A 157 -6.10 21.14 -2.68
CA PHE A 157 -6.13 21.02 -1.23
C PHE A 157 -7.17 21.90 -0.55
N ASP A 158 -7.80 22.82 -1.28
CA ASP A 158 -9.05 23.47 -0.86
C ASP A 158 -10.27 22.52 -0.92
N GLY A 159 -10.08 21.28 -1.40
CA GLY A 159 -11.12 20.26 -1.48
C GLY A 159 -12.04 20.41 -2.68
N LEU A 160 -11.63 21.17 -3.70
CA LEU A 160 -12.41 21.28 -4.94
C LEU A 160 -12.41 19.95 -5.71
N PRO A 161 -13.38 19.76 -6.63
CA PRO A 161 -13.32 18.68 -7.59
C PRO A 161 -12.06 18.78 -8.45
N VAL A 162 -11.50 17.63 -8.82
CA VAL A 162 -10.17 17.53 -9.43
C VAL A 162 -10.16 16.59 -10.62
N GLU A 163 -9.24 16.88 -11.53
CA GLU A 163 -8.73 15.99 -12.54
C GLU A 163 -7.31 15.54 -12.16
N LEU A 164 -7.06 14.24 -12.19
CA LEU A 164 -5.76 13.65 -11.95
C LEU A 164 -5.23 13.12 -13.28
N LEU A 165 -3.98 13.43 -13.59
CA LEU A 165 -3.32 12.93 -14.79
C LEU A 165 -1.97 12.33 -14.44
N ARG A 166 -1.70 11.14 -14.99
CA ARG A 166 -0.45 10.42 -14.79
C ARG A 166 0.43 10.57 -16.03
N ARG A 167 1.37 11.51 -15.99
CA ARG A 167 2.38 11.67 -17.05
C ARG A 167 3.52 10.66 -16.90
N PRO A 168 4.20 10.32 -18.00
CA PRO A 168 5.51 9.68 -17.93
C PRO A 168 6.44 10.50 -17.01
N GLN A 169 7.26 9.80 -16.23
CA GLN A 169 8.21 10.47 -15.36
C GLN A 169 9.33 11.09 -16.19
N LEU A 170 9.31 12.41 -16.35
CA LEU A 170 10.34 13.16 -17.08
C LEU A 170 11.55 13.53 -16.20
N ASN A 171 11.33 13.67 -14.88
CA ASN A 171 12.36 14.12 -13.92
C ASN A 171 12.52 13.14 -12.76
N VAL A 172 13.76 12.97 -12.31
CA VAL A 172 14.10 12.24 -11.08
C VAL A 172 13.40 12.90 -9.88
N GLY A 173 12.82 12.11 -8.98
CA GLY A 173 12.15 12.61 -7.76
C GLY A 173 10.70 13.06 -7.95
N HIS A 174 10.19 13.17 -9.18
CA HIS A 174 8.77 13.43 -9.42
C HIS A 174 8.05 12.13 -9.79
N SER A 175 6.86 11.92 -9.27
CA SER A 175 6.10 10.72 -9.55
C SER A 175 5.62 10.71 -11.00
N GLY A 176 5.14 11.84 -11.52
CA GLY A 176 4.42 11.97 -12.79
C GLY A 176 2.93 12.31 -12.61
N TRP A 177 2.43 12.28 -11.36
CA TRP A 177 1.07 12.73 -11.06
C TRP A 177 0.98 14.25 -11.11
N VAL A 178 -0.08 14.75 -11.74
CA VAL A 178 -0.48 16.15 -11.70
C VAL A 178 -1.97 16.21 -11.38
N PHE A 179 -2.34 16.99 -10.37
CA PHE A 179 -3.70 17.10 -9.86
C PHE A 179 -4.19 18.52 -10.12
N LEU A 180 -5.29 18.69 -10.82
CA LEU A 180 -5.77 19.98 -11.29
C LEU A 180 -7.22 20.16 -10.87
N SER A 181 -7.53 21.24 -10.18
CA SER A 181 -8.90 21.61 -9.81
C SER A 181 -9.56 22.46 -10.89
N ASP A 182 -10.86 22.70 -10.72
CA ASP A 182 -11.63 23.64 -11.55
C ASP A 182 -11.13 25.09 -11.53
N ARG A 183 -10.28 25.45 -10.56
CA ARG A 183 -9.68 26.79 -10.48
C ARG A 183 -8.42 26.93 -11.32
N TRP A 184 -7.85 25.84 -11.83
CA TRP A 184 -6.60 25.92 -12.57
C TRP A 184 -6.77 26.76 -13.83
N SER A 185 -5.97 27.82 -13.97
CA SER A 185 -6.08 28.78 -15.07
C SER A 185 -5.46 28.30 -16.39
N GLY A 186 -4.73 27.18 -16.35
CA GLY A 186 -3.88 26.73 -17.44
C GLY A 186 -2.43 27.22 -17.33
N ASP A 187 -2.11 28.12 -16.38
CA ASP A 187 -0.73 28.57 -16.16
C ASP A 187 0.04 27.54 -15.31
N VAL A 188 1.09 26.96 -15.90
CA VAL A 188 1.99 26.00 -15.23
C VAL A 188 2.71 26.63 -14.04
N LYS A 189 2.87 27.96 -14.00
CA LYS A 189 3.51 28.67 -12.88
C LYS A 189 2.68 28.64 -11.60
N GLU A 190 1.40 28.34 -11.69
CA GLU A 190 0.51 28.18 -10.53
C GLU A 190 0.68 26.80 -9.87
N LEU A 191 1.31 25.85 -10.55
CA LEU A 191 1.52 24.51 -10.01
C LEU A 191 2.59 24.52 -8.91
N LYS A 192 2.23 23.90 -7.80
CA LYS A 192 3.11 23.60 -6.67
C LYS A 192 3.49 22.13 -6.69
N ASN A 193 4.53 21.78 -5.96
CA ASN A 193 4.93 20.39 -5.78
C ASN A 193 4.87 20.03 -4.30
N GLU A 194 4.38 18.83 -4.01
CA GLU A 194 4.39 18.26 -2.67
C GLU A 194 4.69 16.77 -2.73
N HIS A 195 5.23 16.19 -1.67
CA HIS A 195 5.41 14.75 -1.60
C HIS A 195 4.05 14.05 -1.50
N LEU A 196 3.91 12.92 -2.18
CA LEU A 196 2.66 12.17 -2.16
C LEU A 196 2.25 11.70 -0.75
N TYR A 197 3.20 11.52 0.19
CA TYR A 197 2.85 11.10 1.56
C TYR A 197 2.03 12.13 2.36
N HIS A 198 1.91 13.38 1.89
CA HIS A 198 1.01 14.39 2.45
C HIS A 198 -0.44 14.23 1.96
N LEU A 199 -0.63 13.58 0.79
CA LEU A 199 -1.95 13.42 0.17
C LEU A 199 -2.95 12.67 1.07
N PRO A 200 -2.60 11.55 1.73
CA PRO A 200 -3.58 10.80 2.48
C PRO A 200 -4.16 11.54 3.70
N LEU A 201 -3.44 12.51 4.26
CA LEU A 201 -3.96 13.33 5.35
C LEU A 201 -5.00 14.36 4.84
N ARG A 202 -4.80 14.91 3.64
CA ARG A 202 -5.56 16.06 3.13
C ARG A 202 -6.68 15.67 2.17
N ARG A 203 -6.44 14.63 1.36
CA ARG A 203 -7.33 14.11 0.30
C ARG A 203 -7.25 12.57 0.24
N PRO A 204 -7.59 11.85 1.32
CA PRO A 204 -7.46 10.39 1.41
C PRO A 204 -8.17 9.65 0.28
N GLU A 205 -9.28 10.18 -0.21
CA GLU A 205 -10.09 9.59 -1.27
C GLU A 205 -9.38 9.55 -2.63
N LEU A 206 -8.35 10.38 -2.83
CA LEU A 206 -7.57 10.40 -4.09
C LEU A 206 -6.48 9.32 -4.14
N VAL A 207 -6.10 8.75 -3.00
CA VAL A 207 -4.98 7.78 -2.90
C VAL A 207 -5.26 6.51 -3.72
N ARG A 208 -6.53 6.12 -3.87
CA ARG A 208 -6.96 4.95 -4.66
C ARG A 208 -6.55 5.03 -6.12
N TYR A 209 -6.36 6.22 -6.70
CA TYR A 209 -6.00 6.37 -8.11
C TYR A 209 -4.49 6.24 -8.36
N LEU A 210 -3.67 6.35 -7.32
CA LEU A 210 -2.21 6.41 -7.48
C LEU A 210 -1.59 5.14 -8.05
N GLY A 211 -2.31 4.02 -8.05
CA GLY A 211 -1.88 2.76 -8.66
C GLY A 211 -1.91 2.74 -10.19
N LEU A 212 -2.54 3.72 -10.84
CA LEU A 212 -2.63 3.78 -12.29
C LEU A 212 -1.29 4.16 -12.93
N ALA A 213 -0.94 3.47 -14.03
CA ALA A 213 0.27 3.75 -14.80
C ALA A 213 0.20 5.07 -15.59
N ALA A 214 1.31 5.46 -16.22
CA ALA A 214 1.34 6.62 -17.12
C ALA A 214 0.37 6.47 -18.30
N GLY A 215 -0.26 7.59 -18.68
CA GLY A 215 -1.33 7.68 -19.68
C GLY A 215 -2.74 7.63 -19.10
N TRP A 216 -2.91 7.28 -17.83
CA TRP A 216 -4.24 7.30 -17.21
C TRP A 216 -4.64 8.68 -16.72
N ARG A 217 -5.91 9.02 -16.91
CA ARG A 217 -6.58 10.22 -16.40
C ARG A 217 -7.80 9.83 -15.59
N VAL A 218 -8.09 10.62 -14.57
CA VAL A 218 -9.26 10.50 -13.70
C VAL A 218 -9.86 11.89 -13.58
N ASP A 219 -11.12 12.04 -13.95
CA ASP A 219 -11.87 13.27 -13.75
C ASP A 219 -12.96 13.02 -12.71
N LEU A 220 -12.99 13.85 -11.67
CA LEU A 220 -13.93 13.79 -10.55
C LEU A 220 -14.85 15.03 -10.49
N ARG A 221 -14.78 15.93 -11.49
CA ARG A 221 -15.57 17.18 -11.52
C ARG A 221 -17.05 16.92 -11.73
N ASP A 222 -17.37 16.02 -12.66
CA ASP A 222 -18.73 15.62 -13.03
C ASP A 222 -18.95 14.12 -12.79
N GLY A 223 -18.68 13.67 -11.56
CA GLY A 223 -18.65 12.26 -11.21
C GLY A 223 -17.35 11.57 -11.65
N GLU A 224 -17.22 10.28 -11.33
CA GLU A 224 -16.00 9.52 -11.64
C GLU A 224 -15.94 9.11 -13.11
N ARG A 225 -14.91 9.58 -13.82
CA ARG A 225 -14.55 9.11 -15.16
C ARG A 225 -13.08 8.77 -15.21
N ILE A 226 -12.76 7.56 -15.64
CA ILE A 226 -11.38 7.07 -15.76
C ILE A 226 -11.16 6.62 -17.20
N TRP A 227 -10.10 7.13 -17.84
CA TRP A 227 -9.78 6.73 -19.21
C TRP A 227 -8.27 6.75 -19.46
N PHE A 228 -7.86 5.99 -20.47
CA PHE A 228 -6.51 6.03 -20.98
C PHE A 228 -6.40 7.05 -22.10
N GLU A 229 -5.41 7.92 -22.00
CA GLU A 229 -5.00 8.83 -23.05
C GLU A 229 -3.53 8.57 -23.34
N GLN A 230 -3.22 8.32 -24.62
CA GLN A 230 -1.84 8.07 -25.02
C GLN A 230 -0.98 9.30 -24.63
N PRO A 231 0.06 9.14 -23.82
CA PRO A 231 0.93 10.26 -23.49
C PRO A 231 1.55 10.83 -24.75
N ASP A 232 1.53 12.15 -24.89
CA ASP A 232 2.34 12.84 -25.89
C ASP A 232 3.81 12.42 -25.70
N ALA A 233 4.43 11.94 -26.80
CA ALA A 233 5.78 11.40 -26.82
C ALA A 233 6.87 12.46 -26.56
#